data_AF-A0A2R7RA88-F1
#
_entry.id   AF-A0A2R7RA88-F1
#
_cell.length_a   1.000
_cell.length_b   1.000
_cell.length_c   1.000
_cell.angle_alpha   90.00
_cell.angle_beta   90.00
_cell.angle_gamma   90.00
#
_symmetry.space_group_name_H-M   'P 1'
#
loop_
_entity.id
_entity.type
_entity.pdbx_description
1 polymer ?
#
loop_
_entity_poly.entity_id
_entity_poly.type
_entity_poly.pdbx_seq_one_letter_code
_entity_poly.pdbx_strand_id
1 'polypeptide(L)'
;SGADSRDGSGIPGYGEVLLGRAPVLPAWSGLNNLDQVLEQLWPCGGLAGAAALTGQGWIAWCRGRGSYAAAYLGRALDEEPGYRLAELLLELVRRGTLCGWAARKEAAWRRFEPGAA
;
A
#
# COMPACT_ATOMS: atom_id res chain seq x y z
N SER A 1 -21.33 -19.46 18.36
CA SER A 1 -21.56 -18.67 19.58
C SER A 1 -20.25 -18.03 19.98
N GLY A 2 -20.24 -16.71 20.22
CA GLY A 2 -19.08 -15.95 20.71
C GLY A 2 -18.33 -15.13 19.67
N ALA A 3 -18.92 -14.00 19.26
CA ALA A 3 -18.14 -12.89 18.71
C ALA A 3 -17.40 -12.21 19.88
N ASP A 4 -16.06 -12.31 19.91
CA ASP A 4 -15.23 -11.44 20.75
C ASP A 4 -14.96 -10.15 19.96
N SER A 5 -15.96 -9.28 19.99
CA SER A 5 -15.87 -7.89 19.57
C SER A 5 -14.97 -7.14 20.57
N ARG A 6 -13.66 -7.11 20.32
CA ARG A 6 -12.81 -6.08 20.93
C ARG A 6 -12.94 -4.80 20.14
N ASP A 7 -13.97 -4.04 20.47
CA ASP A 7 -13.92 -2.59 20.31
C ASP A 7 -12.91 -2.05 21.33
N GLY A 8 -11.78 -1.55 20.84
CA GLY A 8 -10.59 -1.32 21.67
C GLY A 8 -9.54 -0.43 21.04
N SER A 9 -9.95 0.51 20.19
CA SER A 9 -9.36 1.81 19.85
C SER A 9 -9.99 2.19 18.50
N GLY A 10 -10.43 3.43 18.29
CA GLY A 10 -10.91 3.88 16.98
C GLY A 10 -9.84 3.85 15.86
N ILE A 11 -8.69 3.23 16.11
CA ILE A 11 -7.55 3.08 15.22
C ILE A 11 -7.61 1.68 14.62
N PRO A 12 -7.70 1.56 13.29
CA PRO A 12 -7.66 0.27 12.63
C PRO A 12 -6.36 -0.50 12.93
N GLY A 13 -6.47 -1.83 13.03
CA GLY A 13 -5.30 -2.68 13.15
C GLY A 13 -4.38 -2.56 11.92
N TYR A 14 -3.07 -2.61 12.13
CA TYR A 14 -2.07 -2.48 11.06
C TYR A 14 -2.27 -3.45 9.89
N GLY A 15 -2.66 -4.70 10.17
CA GLY A 15 -2.95 -5.69 9.13
C GLY A 15 -4.13 -5.29 8.23
N GLU A 16 -5.18 -4.70 8.81
CA GLU A 16 -6.33 -4.21 8.04
C GLU A 16 -5.95 -3.01 7.17
N VAL A 17 -5.06 -2.12 7.67
CA VAL A 17 -4.54 -1.01 6.87
C VAL A 17 -3.66 -1.53 5.74
N LEU A 18 -2.70 -2.41 6.04
CA LEU A 18 -1.78 -2.96 5.06
C LEU A 18 -2.51 -3.73 3.95
N LEU A 19 -3.60 -4.42 4.27
CA LEU A 19 -4.42 -5.13 3.28
C LEU A 19 -5.46 -4.24 2.57
N GLY A 20 -5.49 -2.93 2.87
CA GLY A 20 -6.45 -1.97 2.31
C GLY A 20 -7.90 -2.27 2.69
N ARG A 21 -8.12 -2.83 3.88
CA ARG A 21 -9.45 -3.14 4.41
C ARG A 21 -9.96 -2.04 5.34
N ALA A 22 -9.05 -1.27 5.93
CA ALA A 22 -9.37 -0.14 6.78
C ALA A 22 -8.41 1.06 6.54
N PRO A 23 -8.89 2.31 6.68
CA PRO A 23 -10.28 2.73 6.81
C PRO A 23 -11.16 2.26 5.63
N VAL A 24 -12.47 2.31 5.79
CA VAL A 24 -13.43 1.91 4.74
C VAL A 24 -13.17 2.65 3.42
N LEU A 25 -12.85 3.95 3.51
CA LEU A 25 -12.41 4.78 2.39
C LEU A 25 -10.97 5.25 2.64
N PRO A 26 -10.04 5.00 1.71
CA PRO A 26 -8.67 5.48 1.84
C PRO A 26 -8.60 7.01 1.61
N ALA A 27 -7.71 7.67 2.35
CA ALA A 27 -7.38 9.07 2.11
C ALA A 27 -6.47 9.19 0.87
N TRP A 28 -7.07 9.15 -0.33
CA TRP A 28 -6.32 9.13 -1.59
C TRP A 28 -5.39 10.33 -1.78
N SER A 29 -5.80 11.52 -1.34
CA SER A 29 -4.93 12.71 -1.33
C SER A 29 -3.68 12.50 -0.46
N GLY A 30 -3.85 11.94 0.74
CA GLY A 30 -2.74 11.59 1.63
C GLY A 30 -1.80 10.55 1.02
N LEU A 31 -2.35 9.51 0.39
CA LEU A 31 -1.55 8.49 -0.30
C LEU A 31 -0.82 9.06 -1.53
N ASN A 32 -1.42 10.00 -2.25
CA ASN A 32 -0.75 10.70 -3.36
C ASN A 32 0.42 11.56 -2.85
N ASN A 33 0.22 12.30 -1.76
CA ASN A 33 1.29 13.10 -1.16
C ASN A 33 2.42 12.22 -0.62
N LEU A 34 2.07 11.10 0.02
CA LEU A 34 3.06 10.13 0.49
C LEU A 34 3.88 9.58 -0.68
N ASP A 35 3.24 9.19 -1.78
CA ASP A 35 3.92 8.70 -2.99
C ASP A 35 4.98 9.70 -3.49
N GLN A 36 4.66 11.00 -3.51
CA GLN A 36 5.59 12.07 -3.90
C GLN A 36 6.77 12.25 -2.94
N VAL A 37 6.56 12.04 -1.63
CA VAL A 37 7.64 12.07 -0.64
C VAL A 37 8.54 10.85 -0.82
N LEU A 38 7.97 9.66 -0.99
CA LEU A 38 8.73 8.43 -1.19
C LEU A 38 9.54 8.47 -2.49
N GLU A 39 9.02 9.09 -3.53
CA GLU A 39 9.74 9.34 -4.79
C GLU A 39 11.03 10.15 -4.59
N GLN A 40 11.05 11.06 -3.62
CA GLN A 40 12.23 11.86 -3.28
C GLN A 40 13.19 11.13 -2.32
N LEU A 41 12.69 10.15 -1.56
CA LEU A 41 13.46 9.42 -0.56
C LEU A 41 14.17 8.20 -1.14
N TRP A 42 13.61 7.53 -2.14
CA TRP A 42 14.22 6.31 -2.65
C TRP A 42 15.67 6.49 -3.18
N PRO A 43 16.07 7.63 -3.78
CA PRO A 43 17.43 7.84 -4.25
C PRO A 43 18.50 7.84 -3.14
N CYS A 44 18.10 7.94 -1.86
CA CYS A 44 19.04 7.82 -0.73
C CYS A 44 19.64 6.41 -0.60
N GLY A 45 19.01 5.40 -1.22
CA GLY A 45 19.51 4.03 -1.24
C GLY A 45 19.48 3.29 0.11
N GLY A 46 20.00 2.08 0.10
CA GLY A 46 20.02 1.16 1.25
C GLY A 46 18.64 0.96 1.89
N LEU A 47 18.61 0.78 3.20
CA LEU A 47 17.38 0.55 3.96
C LEU A 47 16.30 1.64 3.74
N ALA A 48 16.71 2.91 3.65
CA ALA A 48 15.79 4.02 3.42
C ALA A 48 15.20 3.96 1.99
N GLY A 49 16.05 3.64 1.01
CA GLY A 49 15.64 3.42 -0.38
C GLY A 49 14.65 2.29 -0.53
N ALA A 50 14.95 1.14 0.08
CA ALA A 50 14.08 -0.03 0.07
C ALA A 50 12.74 0.23 0.79
N ALA A 51 12.74 0.94 1.92
CA ALA A 51 11.53 1.34 2.61
C ALA A 51 10.66 2.27 1.74
N ALA A 52 11.28 3.24 1.06
CA ALA A 52 10.58 4.15 0.16
C ALA A 52 9.93 3.42 -1.02
N LEU A 53 10.69 2.57 -1.71
CA LEU A 53 10.20 1.73 -2.81
C LEU A 53 9.10 0.77 -2.36
N THR A 54 9.22 0.19 -1.16
CA THR A 54 8.18 -0.67 -0.60
C THR A 54 6.86 0.09 -0.40
N GLY A 55 6.93 1.31 0.12
CA GLY A 55 5.77 2.19 0.26
C GLY A 55 5.13 2.53 -1.09
N GLN A 56 5.93 2.86 -2.11
CA GLN A 56 5.42 3.11 -3.47
C GLN A 56 4.75 1.87 -4.08
N GLY A 57 5.35 0.70 -3.86
CA GLY A 57 4.78 -0.59 -4.27
C GLY A 57 3.43 -0.86 -3.62
N TRP A 58 3.31 -0.62 -2.31
CA TRP A 58 2.05 -0.75 -1.58
C TRP A 58 0.99 0.24 -2.10
N ILE A 59 1.33 1.51 -2.33
CA ILE A 59 0.41 2.51 -2.89
C ILE A 59 -0.07 2.10 -4.29
N ALA A 60 0.84 1.64 -5.15
CA ALA A 60 0.49 1.15 -6.49
C ALA A 60 -0.48 -0.04 -6.42
N TRP A 61 -0.26 -0.98 -5.50
CA TRP A 61 -1.16 -2.11 -5.27
C TRP A 61 -2.54 -1.65 -4.77
N CYS A 62 -2.58 -0.70 -3.83
CA CYS A 62 -3.81 -0.08 -3.35
C CYS A 62 -4.63 0.59 -4.46
N ARG A 63 -3.96 1.18 -5.45
CA ARG A 63 -4.60 1.76 -6.66
C ARG A 63 -5.03 0.73 -7.70
N GLY A 64 -4.87 -0.57 -7.44
CA GLY A 64 -5.17 -1.66 -8.38
C GLY A 64 -4.11 -1.86 -9.47
N ARG A 65 -2.90 -1.31 -9.31
CA ARG A 65 -1.82 -1.37 -10.31
C ARG A 65 -0.80 -2.46 -9.94
N GLY A 66 -1.23 -3.72 -9.98
CA GLY A 66 -0.43 -4.87 -9.54
C GLY A 66 0.95 -4.98 -10.22
N SER A 67 1.05 -4.74 -11.53
CA SER A 67 2.34 -4.81 -12.24
C SER A 67 3.32 -3.73 -11.78
N TYR A 68 2.84 -2.51 -11.53
CA TYR A 68 3.66 -1.43 -10.98
C TYR A 68 4.08 -1.74 -9.55
N ALA A 69 3.18 -2.29 -8.74
CA ALA A 69 3.50 -2.74 -7.40
C ALA A 69 4.64 -3.76 -7.40
N ALA A 70 4.54 -4.79 -8.25
CA ALA A 70 5.58 -5.81 -8.38
C ALA A 70 6.93 -5.21 -8.81
N ALA A 71 6.94 -4.22 -9.71
CA ALA A 71 8.16 -3.55 -10.14
C ALA A 71 8.85 -2.77 -9.01
N TYR A 72 8.08 -1.97 -8.25
CA TYR A 72 8.63 -1.23 -7.10
C TYR A 72 9.15 -2.17 -6.01
N LEU A 73 8.41 -3.23 -5.70
CA LEU A 73 8.79 -4.20 -4.67
C LEU A 73 10.01 -5.04 -5.09
N GLY A 74 10.10 -5.41 -6.37
CA GLY A 74 11.30 -6.04 -6.92
C GLY A 74 12.52 -5.14 -6.76
N ARG A 75 12.40 -3.86 -7.15
CA ARG A 75 13.47 -2.88 -7.00
C ARG A 75 13.87 -2.66 -5.54
N ALA A 76 12.91 -2.69 -4.60
CA ALA A 76 13.22 -2.60 -3.17
C ALA A 76 14.11 -3.76 -2.70
N LEU A 77 13.89 -4.95 -3.24
CA LEU A 77 14.69 -6.14 -2.94
C LEU A 77 16.04 -6.17 -3.68
N ASP A 78 16.14 -5.49 -4.83
CA ASP A 78 17.42 -5.25 -5.50
C ASP A 78 18.30 -4.29 -4.68
N GLU A 79 17.69 -3.27 -4.06
CA GLU A 79 18.37 -2.29 -3.21
C GLU A 79 18.77 -2.87 -1.84
N GLU A 80 17.84 -3.57 -1.18
CA GLU A 80 18.07 -4.20 0.12
C GLU A 80 17.53 -5.66 0.09
N PRO A 81 18.39 -6.63 -0.25
CA PRO A 81 18.02 -8.04 -0.27
C PRO A 81 17.51 -8.50 1.10
N GLY A 82 16.34 -9.14 1.12
CA GLY A 82 15.72 -9.63 2.36
C GLY A 82 14.93 -8.57 3.13
N TYR A 83 14.66 -7.38 2.54
CA TYR A 83 13.75 -6.40 3.14
C TYR A 83 12.35 -7.00 3.32
N ARG A 84 12.07 -7.49 4.54
CA ARG A 84 10.99 -8.43 4.83
C ARG A 84 9.61 -7.95 4.36
N LEU A 85 9.32 -6.66 4.51
CA LEU A 85 8.02 -6.12 4.11
C LEU A 85 7.83 -6.15 2.59
N ALA A 86 8.88 -5.90 1.81
CA ALA A 86 8.82 -5.99 0.35
C ALA A 86 8.56 -7.42 -0.11
N GLU A 87 9.21 -8.42 0.51
CA GLU A 87 8.99 -9.84 0.20
C GLU A 87 7.52 -10.23 0.42
N LEU A 88 6.98 -9.87 1.58
CA LEU A 88 5.60 -10.21 1.96
C LEU A 88 4.59 -9.58 1.00
N LEU A 89 4.75 -8.30 0.69
CA LEU A 89 3.87 -7.60 -0.25
C LEU A 89 4.01 -8.15 -1.68
N LEU A 90 5.23 -8.47 -2.11
CA LEU A 90 5.47 -9.02 -3.44
C LEU A 90 4.83 -10.40 -3.58
N GLU A 91 4.89 -11.22 -2.54
CA GLU A 91 4.23 -12.52 -2.50
C GLU A 91 2.70 -12.39 -2.61
N LEU A 92 2.09 -11.41 -1.92
CA LEU A 92 0.67 -11.13 -2.05
C LEU A 92 0.29 -10.76 -3.50
N VAL A 93 1.07 -9.87 -4.12
CA VAL A 93 0.87 -9.44 -5.50
C VAL A 93 1.02 -10.61 -6.48
N ARG A 94 2.06 -11.44 -6.32
CA ARG A 94 2.32 -12.61 -7.19
C ARG A 94 1.25 -13.69 -7.10
N ARG A 95 0.63 -13.85 -5.92
CA ARG A 95 -0.51 -14.75 -5.71
C ARG A 95 -1.83 -14.22 -6.29
N GLY A 96 -1.83 -13.03 -6.88
CA GLY A 96 -3.05 -12.40 -7.39
C GLY A 96 -3.97 -11.84 -6.30
N THR A 97 -3.45 -11.61 -5.09
CA THR A 97 -4.23 -11.03 -4.00
C THR A 97 -4.57 -9.58 -4.35
N LEU A 98 -5.85 -9.23 -4.28
CA LEU A 98 -6.30 -7.85 -4.50
C LEU A 98 -6.27 -7.06 -3.18
N CYS A 99 -5.89 -5.78 -3.28
CA CYS A 99 -6.06 -4.85 -2.18
C CYS A 99 -7.55 -4.67 -1.89
N GLY A 100 -7.93 -4.64 -0.60
CA GLY A 100 -9.31 -4.46 -0.18
C GLY A 100 -9.96 -3.17 -0.69
N TRP A 101 -9.18 -2.10 -0.93
CA TRP A 101 -9.66 -0.87 -1.55
C TRP A 101 -9.85 -1.02 -3.05
N ALA A 102 -8.91 -1.67 -3.75
CA ALA A 102 -8.98 -1.88 -5.19
C ALA A 102 -10.13 -2.83 -5.59
N ALA A 103 -10.48 -3.79 -4.72
CA ALA A 103 -11.56 -4.75 -4.97
C ALA A 103 -12.97 -4.15 -4.81
N ARG A 104 -13.12 -2.95 -4.24
CA ARG A 104 -14.42 -2.30 -3.95
C ARG A 104 -14.57 -1.04 -4.78
N LYS A 105 -15.65 -0.94 -5.57
CA LYS A 105 -15.88 0.15 -6.53
C LYS A 105 -15.92 1.54 -5.86
N GLU A 106 -16.39 1.59 -4.63
CA GLU A 106 -16.58 2.81 -3.83
C GLU A 106 -15.26 3.32 -3.23
N ALA A 107 -14.32 2.40 -2.97
CA ALA A 107 -13.02 2.73 -2.43
C ALA A 107 -11.94 2.83 -3.51
N ALA A 108 -12.15 2.21 -4.68
CA ALA A 108 -11.18 2.12 -5.75
C ALA A 108 -10.69 3.51 -6.20
N TRP A 109 -9.38 3.62 -6.40
CA TRP A 109 -8.75 4.86 -6.84
C TRP A 109 -9.24 5.26 -8.23
N ARG A 110 -9.60 6.54 -8.38
CA ARG A 110 -9.98 7.14 -9.66
C ARG A 110 -9.03 8.28 -9.96
N ARG A 111 -8.43 8.27 -11.15
CA ARG A 111 -7.50 9.31 -11.61
C ARG A 111 -8.15 10.70 -11.70
N PHE A 112 -9.47 10.72 -11.88
CA PHE A 112 -10.28 11.92 -12.06
C PHE A 112 -11.59 11.77 -11.28
N GLU A 113 -11.59 12.13 -10.00
CA GLU A 113 -12.85 12.57 -9.39
C GLU A 113 -12.84 14.10 -9.29
N PRO A 114 -13.74 14.79 -10.02
CA PRO A 114 -13.88 16.23 -9.90
C PRO A 114 -14.61 16.54 -8.58
N GLY A 115 -13.88 17.03 -7.60
CA GLY A 115 -14.43 17.39 -6.29
C GLY A 115 -13.46 18.07 -5.33
N ALA A 116 -12.34 18.58 -5.83
CA ALA A 116 -11.45 19.47 -5.10
C ALA A 116 -11.28 20.75 -5.93
N ALA A 117 -12.23 21.66 -5.74
CA ALA A 117 -12.08 23.08 -6.01
C ALA A 117 -12.00 23.80 -4.67
#